data_AF-A0A7C7IUD1-F1
#
_entry.id   AF-A0A7C7IUD1-F1
#
_cell.length_a   1.000
_cell.length_b   1.000
_cell.length_c   1.000
_cell.angle_alpha   90.00
_cell.angle_beta   90.00
_cell.angle_gamma   90.00
#
_symmetry.space_group_name_H-M   'P 1'
#
loop_
_entity.id
_entity.type
_entity.pdbx_description
1 polymer ?
#
loop_
_entity_poly.entity_id
_entity_poly.type
_entity_poly.pdbx_seq_one_letter_code
_entity_poly.pdbx_strand_id
1 'polypeptide(L)'
;MTVVQRVFKFLLSANVVALVIIFSSSNVLANVSELLSQGDNHRLMGDYPLAEKAYTEALEKEPKNYRILKSLVEVKVILEKYAEAKPLAKKILSRRVMLQKKVKVFVIGQSDALEGVISLNTRTPYHVAELVDETVVTAKFGKTNMRNYLDSEAKAETPHYRLFFLDAGKMKLVPKNEVRIEYIGVPRLDYERVQELYSKIQSKLIDVSGVAKKIEMVSVGGGCFDMGSAKGSVLEGPVHKVCLSPFKIEKHEVTQKYFQSVMKTNPSRFVSADLPVESVTWQEANKYCKKIGKRLPTEAEWEFAARGGTTTEYYWGEKFDSSRGNFCDVNCDMNIRVEDASDGYKYTAPVGKFPPNPLGIY
;
A
#
# COMPACT_ATOMS: atom_id res chain seq x y z
N MET A 1 62.12 -41.05 51.28
CA MET A 1 61.87 -42.39 51.83
C MET A 1 60.36 -42.61 51.76
N THR A 2 59.83 -43.32 50.75
CA THR A 2 59.51 -44.77 50.80
C THR A 2 58.64 -45.13 52.03
N VAL A 3 57.50 -45.83 52.01
CA VAL A 3 56.83 -46.77 51.09
C VAL A 3 55.60 -47.26 51.94
N VAL A 4 54.33 -47.16 51.49
CA VAL A 4 53.48 -48.28 50.98
C VAL A 4 52.32 -48.71 51.91
N GLN A 5 51.29 -49.26 51.23
CA GLN A 5 50.19 -50.18 51.64
C GLN A 5 48.81 -49.53 51.93
N ARG A 6 47.84 -49.63 50.98
CA ARG A 6 46.88 -50.76 50.72
C ARG A 6 45.79 -50.81 51.82
N VAL A 7 44.47 -51.02 51.61
CA VAL A 7 43.65 -51.55 50.50
C VAL A 7 42.17 -51.53 50.96
N PHE A 8 41.23 -51.22 50.03
CA PHE A 8 39.82 -51.70 49.90
C PHE A 8 38.80 -51.36 51.02
N LYS A 9 37.48 -51.23 50.84
CA LYS A 9 36.43 -51.39 49.79
C LYS A 9 35.20 -50.64 50.39
N PHE A 10 34.34 -49.96 49.64
CA PHE A 10 33.08 -50.56 49.19
C PHE A 10 32.42 -49.65 48.13
N LEU A 11 31.95 -50.30 47.06
CA LEU A 11 31.13 -49.74 46.00
C LEU A 11 29.71 -49.44 46.49
N LEU A 12 29.10 -48.38 45.97
CA LEU A 12 27.70 -48.46 45.53
C LEU A 12 27.57 -47.70 44.19
N SER A 13 27.19 -48.46 43.16
CA SER A 13 26.96 -48.05 41.79
C SER A 13 25.61 -47.34 41.65
N ALA A 14 25.60 -46.16 41.03
CA ALA A 14 24.40 -45.56 40.44
C ALA A 14 24.72 -45.17 38.99
N ASN A 15 24.20 -45.95 38.05
CA ASN A 15 24.20 -45.63 36.63
C ASN A 15 23.20 -44.49 36.38
N VAL A 16 23.69 -43.30 36.04
CA VAL A 16 22.88 -42.24 35.43
C VAL A 16 23.34 -42.12 33.98
N VAL A 17 22.58 -42.72 33.08
CA VAL A 17 22.71 -42.49 31.64
C VAL A 17 22.15 -41.10 31.35
N ALA A 18 23.03 -40.11 31.27
CA ALA A 18 22.67 -38.79 30.75
C ALA A 18 22.57 -38.88 29.22
N LEU A 19 21.34 -39.03 28.73
CA LEU A 19 21.01 -38.91 27.31
C LEU A 19 21.16 -37.42 26.91
N VAL A 20 22.33 -37.03 26.42
CA VAL A 20 22.54 -35.72 25.81
C VAL A 20 21.86 -35.73 24.45
N ILE A 21 20.60 -35.27 24.41
CA ILE A 21 19.93 -34.94 23.16
C ILE A 21 20.59 -33.65 22.65
N ILE A 22 21.58 -33.83 21.77
CA ILE A 22 22.12 -32.74 20.95
C ILE A 22 21.01 -32.38 19.96
N PHE A 23 20.17 -31.40 20.32
CA PHE A 23 19.41 -30.67 19.33
C PHE A 23 20.42 -29.93 18.45
N SER A 24 20.73 -30.50 17.29
CA SER A 24 21.42 -29.78 16.22
C SER A 24 20.48 -28.70 15.70
N SER A 25 20.50 -27.53 16.34
CA SER A 25 19.91 -26.31 15.80
C SER A 25 20.77 -25.83 14.64
N SER A 26 20.59 -26.43 13.47
CA SER A 26 21.04 -25.87 12.20
C SER A 26 20.11 -24.71 11.79
N ASN A 27 20.01 -23.69 12.64
CA ASN A 27 19.56 -22.36 12.21
C ASN A 27 20.81 -21.62 11.72
N VAL A 28 21.34 -22.08 10.58
CA VAL A 28 22.18 -21.23 9.74
C VAL A 28 21.29 -20.06 9.36
N LEU A 29 21.69 -18.84 9.69
CA LEU A 29 20.95 -17.61 9.38
C LEU A 29 20.69 -17.54 7.87
N ALA A 30 19.52 -18.00 7.41
CA ALA A 30 19.16 -17.98 6.01
C ALA A 30 19.29 -16.54 5.46
N ASN A 31 20.01 -16.38 4.35
CA ASN A 31 20.15 -15.07 3.72
C ASN A 31 18.77 -14.59 3.22
N VAL A 32 18.52 -13.29 3.14
CA VAL A 32 17.24 -12.72 2.65
C VAL A 32 16.87 -13.28 1.27
N SER A 33 17.87 -13.50 0.41
CA SER A 33 17.64 -14.13 -0.90
C SER A 33 17.10 -15.56 -0.80
N GLU A 34 17.50 -16.32 0.22
CA GLU A 34 17.06 -17.70 0.43
C GLU A 34 15.62 -17.71 0.93
N LEU A 35 15.30 -16.86 1.92
CA LEU A 35 13.94 -16.68 2.44
C LEU A 35 12.97 -16.22 1.33
N LEU A 36 13.42 -15.32 0.44
CA LEU A 36 12.63 -14.91 -0.72
C LEU A 36 12.36 -16.07 -1.67
N SER A 37 13.38 -16.90 -1.97
CA SER A 37 13.24 -18.08 -2.82
C SER A 37 12.28 -19.11 -2.20
N GLN A 38 12.42 -19.39 -0.91
CA GLN A 38 11.50 -20.26 -0.16
C GLN A 38 10.06 -19.74 -0.21
N GLY A 39 9.86 -18.45 0.07
CA GLY A 39 8.54 -17.82 0.00
C GLY A 39 7.93 -17.89 -1.40
N ASP A 40 8.73 -17.62 -2.45
CA ASP A 40 8.29 -17.70 -3.84
C ASP A 40 7.90 -19.15 -4.22
N ASN A 41 8.67 -20.14 -3.79
CA ASN A 41 8.36 -21.56 -4.02
C ASN A 41 7.08 -21.98 -3.28
N HIS A 42 6.92 -21.63 -2.01
CA HIS A 42 5.69 -21.91 -1.26
C HIS A 42 4.47 -21.26 -1.94
N ARG A 43 4.60 -20.02 -2.40
CA ARG A 43 3.54 -19.31 -3.13
C ARG A 43 3.19 -19.99 -4.45
N LEU A 44 4.18 -20.50 -5.18
CA LEU A 44 3.98 -21.26 -6.42
C LEU A 44 3.26 -22.59 -6.16
N MET A 45 3.57 -23.25 -5.06
CA MET A 45 2.92 -24.50 -4.63
C MET A 45 1.54 -24.28 -3.99
N GLY A 46 1.08 -23.04 -3.83
CA GLY A 46 -0.19 -22.70 -3.21
C GLY A 46 -0.18 -22.74 -1.68
N ASP A 47 0.97 -22.94 -1.05
CA ASP A 47 1.14 -22.91 0.41
C ASP A 47 1.35 -21.46 0.89
N TYR A 48 0.27 -20.70 0.88
CA TYR A 48 0.28 -19.29 1.26
C TYR A 48 0.67 -19.04 2.73
N PRO A 49 0.27 -19.86 3.72
CA PRO A 49 0.73 -19.69 5.10
C PRO A 49 2.25 -19.82 5.26
N LEU A 50 2.89 -20.81 4.61
CA LEU A 50 4.35 -20.92 4.65
C LEU A 50 5.03 -19.78 3.87
N ALA A 51 4.46 -19.36 2.74
CA ALA A 51 4.95 -18.19 2.01
C ALA A 51 4.91 -16.92 2.87
N GLU A 52 3.80 -16.69 3.59
CA GLU A 52 3.65 -15.56 4.52
C GLU A 52 4.73 -15.57 5.60
N LYS A 53 5.01 -16.73 6.19
CA LYS A 53 6.06 -16.90 7.20
C LYS A 53 7.43 -16.52 6.65
N ALA A 54 7.83 -17.11 5.51
CA ALA A 54 9.11 -16.85 4.89
C ALA A 54 9.30 -15.36 4.52
N TYR A 55 8.27 -14.73 3.94
CA TYR A 55 8.33 -13.30 3.62
C TYR A 55 8.34 -12.40 4.86
N THR A 56 7.68 -12.80 5.95
CA THR A 56 7.70 -12.05 7.22
C THR A 56 9.10 -12.07 7.82
N GLU A 57 9.74 -13.24 7.90
CA GLU A 57 11.14 -13.38 8.34
C GLU A 57 12.11 -12.60 7.45
N ALA A 58 11.87 -12.58 6.13
CA ALA A 58 12.67 -11.77 5.21
C ALA A 58 12.48 -10.26 5.45
N LEU A 59 11.26 -9.83 5.77
CA LEU A 59 10.93 -8.42 6.00
C LEU A 59 11.55 -7.90 7.30
N GLU A 60 11.70 -8.74 8.33
CA GLU A 60 12.40 -8.38 9.57
C GLU A 60 13.86 -8.02 9.31
N LYS A 61 14.51 -8.74 8.39
CA LYS A 61 15.90 -8.50 7.98
C LYS A 61 16.04 -7.29 7.06
N GLU A 62 15.08 -7.09 6.14
CA GLU A 62 15.06 -5.94 5.23
C GLU A 62 13.71 -5.20 5.22
N PRO A 63 13.39 -4.40 6.26
CA PRO A 63 12.09 -3.74 6.40
C PRO A 63 11.77 -2.75 5.27
N LYS A 64 12.81 -2.31 4.56
CA LYS A 64 12.72 -1.35 3.45
C LYS A 64 12.64 -2.01 2.08
N ASN A 65 12.68 -3.33 1.96
CA ASN A 65 12.63 -3.99 0.65
C ASN A 65 11.18 -4.03 0.10
N TYR A 66 10.90 -3.28 -0.97
CA TYR A 66 9.54 -3.21 -1.52
C TYR A 66 9.09 -4.54 -2.14
N ARG A 67 10.03 -5.37 -2.65
CA ARG A 67 9.70 -6.67 -3.25
C ARG A 67 9.11 -7.61 -2.20
N ILE A 68 9.71 -7.63 -1.01
CA ILE A 68 9.21 -8.40 0.14
C ILE A 68 7.84 -7.86 0.55
N LEU A 69 7.71 -6.54 0.72
CA LEU A 69 6.43 -5.90 1.06
C LEU A 69 5.33 -6.25 0.05
N LYS A 70 5.63 -6.20 -1.27
CA LYS A 70 4.68 -6.53 -2.34
C LYS A 70 4.23 -7.99 -2.24
N SER A 71 5.17 -8.91 -2.13
CA SER A 71 4.89 -10.35 -2.05
C SER A 71 4.04 -10.68 -0.80
N LEU A 72 4.36 -10.05 0.33
CA LEU A 72 3.59 -10.20 1.56
C LEU A 72 2.18 -9.60 1.45
N VAL A 73 2.00 -8.46 0.77
CA VAL A 73 0.66 -7.91 0.47
C VAL A 73 -0.15 -8.88 -0.38
N GLU A 74 0.43 -9.42 -1.46
CA GLU A 74 -0.25 -10.38 -2.34
C GLU A 74 -0.70 -11.63 -1.58
N VAL A 75 0.20 -12.23 -0.80
CA VAL A 75 -0.10 -13.41 0.02
C VAL A 75 -1.17 -13.11 1.07
N LYS A 76 -1.05 -11.99 1.80
CA LYS A 76 -2.06 -11.62 2.82
C LYS A 76 -3.43 -11.33 2.20
N VAL A 77 -3.49 -10.79 0.99
CA VAL A 77 -4.76 -10.60 0.27
C VAL A 77 -5.40 -11.94 -0.10
N ILE A 78 -4.60 -12.93 -0.51
CA ILE A 78 -5.09 -14.29 -0.80
C ILE A 78 -5.60 -14.98 0.48
N LEU A 79 -4.89 -14.78 1.60
CA LEU A 79 -5.29 -15.28 2.92
C LEU A 79 -6.42 -14.46 3.58
N GLU A 80 -6.99 -13.48 2.87
CA GLU A 80 -8.04 -12.57 3.37
C GLU A 80 -7.67 -11.75 4.63
N LYS A 81 -6.36 -11.62 4.91
CA LYS A 81 -5.80 -10.82 6.01
C LYS A 81 -5.70 -9.33 5.64
N TYR A 82 -6.83 -8.73 5.27
CA TYR A 82 -6.88 -7.37 4.71
C TYR A 82 -6.38 -6.28 5.67
N ALA A 83 -6.66 -6.42 6.97
CA ALA A 83 -6.25 -5.45 7.99
C ALA A 83 -4.72 -5.37 8.11
N GLU A 84 -4.05 -6.52 7.97
CA GLU A 84 -2.58 -6.61 7.99
C GLU A 84 -1.96 -6.21 6.65
N ALA A 85 -2.63 -6.47 5.53
CA ALA A 85 -2.15 -6.12 4.19
C ALA A 85 -2.17 -4.59 3.95
N LYS A 86 -3.19 -3.88 4.44
CA LYS A 86 -3.38 -2.43 4.25
C LYS A 86 -2.15 -1.58 4.62
N PRO A 87 -1.56 -1.67 5.83
CA PRO A 87 -0.39 -0.86 6.19
C PRO A 87 0.84 -1.19 5.35
N LEU A 88 1.01 -2.44 4.91
CA LEU A 88 2.13 -2.86 4.06
C LEU A 88 2.02 -2.24 2.66
N ALA A 89 0.84 -2.31 2.04
CA ALA A 89 0.56 -1.67 0.76
C ALA A 89 0.77 -0.16 0.83
N LYS A 90 0.31 0.50 1.90
CA LYS A 90 0.53 1.94 2.14
C LYS A 90 2.02 2.31 2.17
N LYS A 91 2.89 1.48 2.77
CA LYS A 91 4.36 1.68 2.79
C LYS A 91 5.00 1.58 1.40
N ILE A 92 4.38 0.86 0.46
CA ILE A 92 4.84 0.78 -0.93
C ILE A 92 4.36 2.02 -1.70
N LEU A 93 3.08 2.37 -1.55
CA LEU A 93 2.46 3.51 -2.24
C LEU A 93 3.03 4.87 -1.81
N SER A 94 3.62 4.96 -0.62
CA SER A 94 4.33 6.17 -0.17
C SER A 94 5.74 6.33 -0.76
N ARG A 95 6.18 5.42 -1.63
CA ARG A 95 7.53 5.44 -2.22
C ARG A 95 7.52 6.08 -3.60
N ARG A 96 8.69 6.56 -4.00
CA ARG A 96 8.93 7.10 -5.34
C ARG A 96 8.72 6.01 -6.41
N VAL A 97 7.90 6.33 -7.41
CA VAL A 97 7.70 5.50 -8.61
C VAL A 97 8.87 5.66 -9.57
N MET A 98 9.29 4.56 -10.19
CA MET A 98 10.38 4.53 -11.17
C MET A 98 9.98 3.75 -12.42
N LEU A 99 10.45 4.21 -13.58
CA LEU A 99 10.25 3.50 -14.86
C LEU A 99 11.15 2.27 -15.00
N GLN A 100 12.34 2.32 -14.40
CA GLN A 100 13.35 1.24 -14.45
C GLN A 100 13.57 0.66 -13.05
N LYS A 101 13.92 -0.62 -12.97
CA LYS A 101 14.27 -1.34 -11.73
C LYS A 101 15.68 -0.97 -11.25
N LYS A 102 15.89 0.29 -10.86
CA LYS A 102 17.20 0.74 -10.38
C LYS A 102 17.45 0.30 -8.94
N VAL A 103 18.65 -0.24 -8.72
CA VAL A 103 19.12 -0.74 -7.43
C VAL A 103 20.48 -0.14 -7.10
N LYS A 104 20.73 0.04 -5.80
CA LYS A 104 22.05 0.27 -5.24
C LYS A 104 22.67 -1.09 -4.93
N VAL A 105 23.85 -1.34 -5.46
CA VAL A 105 24.60 -2.58 -5.28
C VAL A 105 25.72 -2.31 -4.30
N PHE A 106 25.68 -2.98 -3.15
CA PHE A 106 26.71 -2.96 -2.12
C PHE A 106 27.49 -4.27 -2.19
N VAL A 107 28.81 -4.20 -2.20
CA VAL A 107 29.68 -5.39 -2.26
C VAL A 107 29.97 -5.89 -0.84
N ILE A 108 29.87 -7.20 -0.62
CA ILE A 108 30.08 -7.84 0.69
C ILE A 108 31.52 -8.41 0.83
N GLY A 109 32.43 -8.11 -0.11
CA GLY A 109 33.82 -8.57 -0.10
C GLY A 109 34.54 -8.31 -1.42
N GLN A 110 35.60 -9.08 -1.72
CA GLN A 110 36.17 -9.14 -3.07
C GLN A 110 35.30 -10.05 -3.94
N SER A 111 34.93 -9.57 -5.13
CA SER A 111 34.08 -10.28 -6.09
C SER A 111 34.64 -10.12 -7.49
N ASP A 112 35.12 -11.22 -8.07
CA ASP A 112 35.64 -11.26 -9.45
C ASP A 112 34.54 -10.94 -10.47
N ALA A 113 33.28 -11.28 -10.16
CA ALA A 113 32.12 -10.99 -11.01
C ALA A 113 31.93 -9.48 -11.27
N LEU A 114 32.43 -8.65 -10.36
CA LEU A 114 32.30 -7.20 -10.37
C LEU A 114 33.51 -6.46 -10.97
N GLU A 115 34.48 -7.21 -11.50
CA GLU A 115 35.65 -6.63 -12.16
C GLU A 115 35.24 -5.76 -13.37
N GLY A 116 35.80 -4.55 -13.43
CA GLY A 116 35.59 -3.59 -14.52
C GLY A 116 34.20 -2.93 -14.53
N VAL A 117 33.39 -3.11 -13.48
CA VAL A 117 32.13 -2.38 -13.23
C VAL A 117 32.09 -1.69 -11.87
N ILE A 118 33.02 -2.04 -10.97
CA ILE A 118 33.21 -1.41 -9.67
C ILE A 118 34.51 -0.63 -9.66
N SER A 119 34.46 0.58 -9.11
CA SER A 119 35.62 1.45 -8.93
C SER A 119 35.90 1.60 -7.45
N LEU A 120 37.14 1.33 -7.03
CA LEU A 120 37.61 1.50 -5.66
C LEU A 120 37.64 2.98 -5.21
N ASN A 121 37.49 3.92 -6.16
CA ASN A 121 37.56 5.36 -5.93
C ASN A 121 36.19 6.05 -5.92
N THR A 122 35.08 5.31 -5.76
CA THR A 122 33.75 5.95 -5.69
C THR A 122 33.56 6.68 -4.37
N ARG A 123 33.01 7.92 -4.45
CA ARG A 123 32.61 8.70 -3.27
C ARG A 123 31.47 8.06 -2.47
N THR A 124 30.75 7.10 -3.06
CA THR A 124 29.61 6.39 -2.47
C THR A 124 29.96 4.93 -2.19
N PRO A 125 29.39 4.32 -1.14
CA PRO A 125 29.65 2.91 -0.78
C PRO A 125 28.83 1.91 -1.62
N TYR A 126 28.23 2.36 -2.72
CA TYR A 126 27.39 1.56 -3.60
C TYR A 126 27.54 2.00 -5.06
N HIS A 127 27.22 1.07 -5.97
CA HIS A 127 27.12 1.31 -7.41
C HIS A 127 25.66 1.26 -7.85
N VAL A 128 25.30 2.05 -8.85
CA VAL A 128 23.93 2.04 -9.38
C VAL A 128 23.86 1.09 -10.56
N ALA A 129 22.92 0.15 -10.49
CA ALA A 129 22.63 -0.77 -11.57
C ALA A 129 21.13 -0.87 -11.84
N GLU A 130 20.76 -1.29 -13.03
CA GLU A 130 19.43 -1.77 -13.35
C GLU A 130 19.36 -3.29 -13.12
N LEU A 131 18.38 -3.73 -12.33
CA LEU A 131 18.10 -5.14 -12.10
C LEU A 131 17.28 -5.67 -13.27
N VAL A 132 17.95 -6.46 -14.12
CA VAL A 132 17.34 -7.07 -15.32
C VAL A 132 16.64 -8.38 -14.94
N ASP A 133 17.29 -9.22 -14.15
CA ASP A 133 16.77 -10.53 -13.75
C ASP A 133 17.31 -10.92 -12.36
N GLU A 134 16.46 -11.56 -11.56
CA GLU A 134 16.75 -12.07 -10.23
C GLU A 134 16.65 -13.60 -10.13
N THR A 135 16.20 -14.27 -11.19
CA THR A 135 15.94 -15.72 -11.21
C THR A 135 17.05 -16.52 -11.88
N VAL A 136 18.15 -15.86 -12.26
CA VAL A 136 19.27 -16.53 -12.93
C VAL A 136 19.96 -17.48 -11.98
N VAL A 137 19.97 -18.75 -12.34
CA VAL A 137 20.78 -19.78 -11.69
C VAL A 137 21.84 -20.23 -12.68
N THR A 138 23.10 -20.22 -12.28
CA THR A 138 24.17 -20.80 -13.08
C THR A 138 24.76 -21.97 -12.32
N ALA A 139 25.05 -23.06 -13.03
CA ALA A 139 25.96 -24.06 -12.49
C ALA A 139 27.35 -23.42 -12.38
N LYS A 140 28.17 -23.86 -11.42
CA LYS A 140 29.60 -23.53 -11.38
C LYS A 140 30.30 -24.08 -12.63
N PHE A 141 30.23 -23.36 -13.73
CA PHE A 141 30.98 -23.70 -14.93
C PHE A 141 32.42 -23.22 -14.75
N GLY A 142 33.30 -24.16 -14.43
CA GLY A 142 34.60 -24.15 -15.07
C GLY A 142 34.36 -24.30 -16.58
N LYS A 143 35.08 -23.51 -17.39
CA LYS A 143 35.10 -23.48 -18.86
C LYS A 143 34.55 -24.74 -19.53
N THR A 144 33.70 -24.56 -20.54
CA THR A 144 32.97 -25.53 -21.40
C THR A 144 33.79 -26.75 -21.87
N ASN A 145 34.15 -27.63 -20.94
CA ASN A 145 34.92 -28.83 -21.20
C ASN A 145 34.01 -30.02 -20.89
N MET A 146 34.04 -31.07 -21.74
CA MET A 146 33.28 -32.33 -21.57
C MET A 146 33.42 -32.98 -20.18
N ARG A 147 34.38 -32.56 -19.35
CA ARG A 147 34.57 -32.97 -17.95
C ARG A 147 33.34 -32.75 -17.06
N ASN A 148 32.46 -31.80 -17.37
CA ASN A 148 31.26 -31.54 -16.57
C ASN A 148 30.22 -32.67 -16.61
N TYR A 149 30.30 -33.60 -17.58
CA TYR A 149 29.42 -34.77 -17.66
C TYR A 149 29.92 -35.99 -16.87
N LEU A 150 31.13 -35.90 -16.29
CA LEU A 150 31.78 -36.99 -15.54
C LEU A 150 31.85 -36.74 -14.02
N ASP A 151 31.60 -35.51 -13.57
CA ASP A 151 31.50 -35.20 -12.14
C ASP A 151 30.10 -35.57 -11.63
N SER A 152 30.01 -36.62 -10.83
CA SER A 152 28.77 -37.10 -10.19
C SER A 152 28.33 -36.27 -8.97
N GLU A 153 29.14 -35.30 -8.54
CA GLU A 153 28.77 -34.38 -7.47
C GLU A 153 27.95 -33.23 -8.03
N ALA A 154 26.66 -33.21 -7.70
CA ALA A 154 25.76 -32.08 -7.97
C ALA A 154 26.35 -30.79 -7.35
N LYS A 155 27.11 -30.04 -8.15
CA LYS A 155 27.69 -28.76 -7.71
C LYS A 155 26.55 -27.78 -7.52
N ALA A 156 26.40 -27.31 -6.28
CA ALA A 156 25.32 -26.44 -5.83
C ALA A 156 25.07 -25.28 -6.81
N GLU A 157 23.80 -25.18 -7.22
CA GLU A 157 23.26 -24.08 -8.01
C GLU A 157 23.47 -22.75 -7.27
N THR A 158 24.22 -21.82 -7.87
CA THR A 158 24.43 -20.49 -7.28
C THR A 158 23.44 -19.51 -7.90
N PRO A 159 22.57 -18.88 -7.11
CA PRO A 159 21.67 -17.85 -7.63
C PRO A 159 22.46 -16.56 -7.92
N HIS A 160 22.14 -15.91 -9.03
CA HIS A 160 22.77 -14.67 -9.51
C HIS A 160 21.72 -13.58 -9.75
N TYR A 161 22.16 -12.33 -9.64
CA TYR A 161 21.50 -11.18 -10.23
C TYR A 161 22.08 -10.90 -11.62
N ARG A 162 21.22 -10.62 -12.59
CA ARG A 162 21.63 -9.99 -13.85
C ARG A 162 21.50 -8.48 -13.69
N LEU A 163 22.63 -7.81 -13.61
CA LEU A 163 22.72 -6.38 -13.34
C LEU A 163 23.34 -5.65 -14.52
N PHE A 164 22.72 -4.56 -14.96
CA PHE A 164 23.31 -3.62 -15.91
C PHE A 164 23.82 -2.40 -15.15
N PHE A 165 25.14 -2.28 -15.02
CA PHE A 165 25.79 -1.18 -14.29
C PHE A 165 25.77 0.08 -15.15
N LEU A 166 25.05 1.11 -14.69
CA LEU A 166 24.76 2.31 -15.49
C LEU A 166 26.02 3.10 -15.81
N ASP A 167 26.91 3.27 -14.82
CA ASP A 167 28.14 4.06 -14.98
C ASP A 167 29.15 3.38 -15.90
N ALA A 168 29.20 2.05 -15.88
CA ALA A 168 30.14 1.26 -16.68
C ALA A 168 29.57 0.84 -18.05
N GLY A 169 28.25 0.94 -18.26
CA GLY A 169 27.57 0.47 -19.47
C GLY A 169 27.68 -1.04 -19.71
N LYS A 170 27.86 -1.85 -18.66
CA LYS A 170 28.14 -3.30 -18.77
C LYS A 170 27.10 -4.13 -18.03
N MET A 171 26.73 -5.25 -18.64
CA MET A 171 25.91 -6.28 -18.02
C MET A 171 26.78 -7.32 -17.32
N LYS A 172 26.42 -7.71 -16.10
CA LYS A 172 27.12 -8.73 -15.31
C LYS A 172 26.13 -9.69 -14.65
N LEU A 173 26.54 -10.95 -14.53
CA LEU A 173 25.91 -11.91 -13.65
C LEU A 173 26.69 -11.91 -12.34
N VAL A 174 26.01 -11.56 -11.25
CA VAL A 174 26.64 -11.35 -9.94
C VAL A 174 26.02 -12.32 -8.93
N PRO A 175 26.80 -13.19 -8.28
CA PRO A 175 26.29 -14.10 -7.26
C PRO A 175 25.56 -13.35 -6.13
N LYS A 176 24.38 -13.82 -5.72
CA LYS A 176 23.55 -13.13 -4.72
C LYS A 176 24.18 -13.10 -3.31
N ASN A 177 25.14 -13.96 -3.03
CA ASN A 177 25.90 -14.00 -1.78
C ASN A 177 27.06 -13.00 -1.73
N GLU A 178 27.46 -12.43 -2.87
CA GLU A 178 28.58 -11.48 -2.96
C GLU A 178 28.12 -10.01 -2.89
N VAL A 179 26.84 -9.75 -3.12
CA VAL A 179 26.26 -8.41 -3.14
C VAL A 179 24.97 -8.31 -2.36
N ARG A 180 24.75 -7.14 -1.75
CA ARG A 180 23.46 -6.72 -1.21
C ARG A 180 22.87 -5.67 -2.12
N ILE A 181 21.61 -5.81 -2.51
CA ILE A 181 20.92 -4.83 -3.36
C ILE A 181 19.88 -4.06 -2.54
N GLU A 182 19.80 -2.75 -2.74
CA GLU A 182 18.71 -1.93 -2.21
C GLU A 182 17.98 -1.22 -3.35
N TYR A 183 16.67 -1.41 -3.40
CA TYR A 183 15.84 -0.76 -4.41
C TYR A 183 15.73 0.75 -4.16
N ILE A 184 15.95 1.54 -5.21
CA ILE A 184 15.86 3.01 -5.14
C ILE A 184 14.40 3.48 -5.06
N GLY A 185 13.49 2.75 -5.70
CA GLY A 185 12.06 3.05 -5.76
C GLY A 185 11.25 1.85 -6.20
N VAL A 186 9.97 2.07 -6.48
CA VAL A 186 9.02 1.01 -6.88
C VAL A 186 8.81 1.10 -8.40
N PRO A 187 8.99 0.00 -9.16
CA PRO A 187 8.67 -0.04 -10.58
C PRO A 187 7.21 0.29 -10.84
N ARG A 188 6.92 1.03 -11.91
CA ARG A 188 5.56 1.48 -12.25
C ARG A 188 4.52 0.36 -12.26
N LEU A 189 4.80 -0.76 -12.92
CA LEU A 189 3.89 -1.92 -12.98
C LEU A 189 3.58 -2.50 -11.59
N ASP A 190 4.60 -2.59 -10.74
CA ASP A 190 4.41 -3.09 -9.37
C ASP A 190 3.64 -2.09 -8.51
N TYR A 191 3.85 -0.79 -8.73
CA TYR A 191 3.11 0.27 -8.06
C TYR A 191 1.62 0.22 -8.44
N GLU A 192 1.31 0.15 -9.73
CA GLU A 192 -0.07 0.06 -10.25
C GLU A 192 -0.78 -1.20 -9.72
N ARG A 193 -0.11 -2.35 -9.74
CA ARG A 193 -0.64 -3.60 -9.15
C ARG A 193 -0.93 -3.48 -7.65
N VAL A 194 -0.02 -2.87 -6.89
CA VAL A 194 -0.24 -2.65 -5.45
C VAL A 194 -1.36 -1.64 -5.22
N GLN A 195 -1.53 -0.64 -6.09
CA GLN A 195 -2.63 0.31 -6.02
C GLN A 195 -3.99 -0.37 -6.21
N GLU A 196 -4.11 -1.27 -7.19
CA GLU A 196 -5.31 -2.09 -7.38
C GLU A 196 -5.60 -2.99 -6.16
N LEU A 197 -4.58 -3.66 -5.64
CA LEU A 197 -4.70 -4.47 -4.43
C LEU A 197 -5.12 -3.62 -3.23
N TYR A 198 -4.59 -2.41 -3.10
CA TYR A 198 -4.94 -1.49 -2.01
C TYR A 198 -6.41 -1.07 -2.08
N SER A 199 -6.92 -0.75 -3.27
CA SER A 199 -8.35 -0.48 -3.49
C SER A 199 -9.20 -1.68 -3.11
N LYS A 200 -8.81 -2.90 -3.53
CA LYS A 200 -9.49 -4.15 -3.16
C LYS A 200 -9.49 -4.39 -1.65
N ILE A 201 -8.35 -4.20 -0.99
CA ILE A 201 -8.19 -4.31 0.47
C ILE A 201 -9.14 -3.35 1.17
N GLN A 202 -9.18 -2.09 0.76
CA GLN A 202 -10.05 -1.09 1.37
C GLN A 202 -11.53 -1.43 1.18
N SER A 203 -11.92 -1.85 -0.02
CA SER A 203 -13.28 -2.32 -0.31
C SER A 203 -13.67 -3.51 0.58
N LYS A 204 -12.78 -4.50 0.75
CA LYS A 204 -13.05 -5.64 1.63
C LYS A 204 -13.12 -5.27 3.11
N LEU A 205 -12.27 -4.34 3.56
CA LEU A 205 -12.34 -3.83 4.92
C LEU A 205 -13.64 -3.07 5.19
N ILE A 206 -14.15 -2.35 4.19
CA ILE A 206 -15.48 -1.72 4.27
C ILE A 206 -16.56 -2.78 4.49
N ASP A 207 -16.55 -3.87 3.70
CA ASP A 207 -17.53 -4.97 3.85
C ASP A 207 -17.50 -5.60 5.26
N VAL A 208 -16.30 -5.84 5.81
CA VAL A 208 -16.11 -6.45 7.14
C VAL A 208 -16.53 -5.52 8.28
N SER A 209 -16.33 -4.21 8.12
CA SER A 209 -16.63 -3.23 9.18
C SER A 209 -18.11 -3.16 9.56
N GLY A 210 -19.02 -3.62 8.68
CA GLY A 210 -20.46 -3.62 8.91
C GLY A 210 -21.06 -2.22 9.04
N VAL A 211 -22.38 -2.12 8.88
CA VAL A 211 -23.10 -0.83 8.99
C VAL A 211 -23.35 -0.51 10.46
N ALA A 212 -22.42 0.19 11.10
CA ALA A 212 -22.56 0.47 12.54
C ALA A 212 -23.38 1.72 12.89
N LYS A 213 -23.79 2.57 11.93
CA LYS A 213 -24.51 3.80 12.30
C LYS A 213 -25.56 4.26 11.28
N LYS A 214 -26.73 4.62 11.80
CA LYS A 214 -27.74 5.38 11.05
C LYS A 214 -27.12 6.72 10.64
N ILE A 215 -27.18 7.03 9.34
CA ILE A 215 -26.66 8.31 8.81
C ILE A 215 -27.46 9.46 9.43
N GLU A 216 -26.75 10.40 10.05
CA GLU A 216 -27.32 11.60 10.66
C GLU A 216 -27.97 12.48 9.58
N MET A 217 -29.20 12.91 9.84
CA MET A 217 -29.93 13.84 8.97
C MET A 217 -30.24 15.11 9.72
N VAL A 218 -30.09 16.24 9.04
CA VAL A 218 -30.44 17.57 9.52
C VAL A 218 -31.91 17.82 9.18
N SER A 219 -32.68 18.32 10.15
CA SER A 219 -34.07 18.74 9.93
C SER A 219 -34.07 20.20 9.49
N VAL A 220 -34.60 20.45 8.30
CA VAL A 220 -34.68 21.78 7.70
C VAL A 220 -36.12 22.26 7.83
N GLY A 221 -36.33 23.41 8.48
CA GLY A 221 -37.67 23.93 8.81
C GLY A 221 -38.53 24.33 7.62
N GLY A 222 -37.97 24.36 6.40
CA GLY A 222 -38.65 24.92 5.23
C GLY A 222 -38.80 26.44 5.32
N GLY A 223 -39.45 27.03 4.33
CA GLY A 223 -39.59 28.47 4.20
C GLY A 223 -39.43 28.93 2.75
N CYS A 224 -39.54 30.24 2.54
CA CYS A 224 -39.29 30.84 1.22
C CYS A 224 -37.93 31.50 1.18
N PHE A 225 -37.22 31.36 0.06
CA PHE A 225 -35.93 32.02 -0.18
C PHE A 225 -35.82 32.44 -1.65
N ASP A 226 -34.89 33.33 -1.92
CA ASP A 226 -34.51 33.72 -3.28
C ASP A 226 -33.43 32.75 -3.78
N MET A 227 -33.79 31.91 -4.76
CA MET A 227 -32.95 30.89 -5.37
C MET A 227 -32.23 31.46 -6.60
N GLY A 228 -31.00 30.99 -6.84
CA GLY A 228 -30.17 31.40 -7.97
C GLY A 228 -29.26 32.61 -7.68
N SER A 229 -28.60 33.12 -8.72
CA SER A 229 -27.66 34.24 -8.62
C SER A 229 -27.82 35.22 -9.79
N ALA A 230 -27.68 36.52 -9.49
CA ALA A 230 -27.57 37.58 -10.50
C ALA A 230 -26.11 37.88 -10.88
N LYS A 231 -25.14 37.38 -10.11
CA LYS A 231 -23.69 37.59 -10.31
C LYS A 231 -23.01 36.38 -10.99
N GLY A 232 -23.67 35.23 -10.98
CA GLY A 232 -23.14 33.97 -11.50
C GLY A 232 -23.30 33.78 -13.01
N SER A 233 -23.21 32.53 -13.45
CA SER A 233 -23.46 32.16 -14.85
C SER A 233 -24.88 32.48 -15.29
N VAL A 234 -25.10 32.65 -16.60
CA VAL A 234 -26.44 32.91 -17.19
C VAL A 234 -27.45 31.83 -16.80
N LEU A 235 -26.99 30.59 -16.60
CA LEU A 235 -27.84 29.46 -16.21
C LEU A 235 -28.19 29.41 -14.71
N GLU A 236 -27.55 30.24 -13.88
CA GLU A 236 -27.86 30.36 -12.45
C GLU A 236 -28.96 31.40 -12.17
N GLY A 237 -29.34 32.18 -13.17
CA GLY A 237 -30.39 33.19 -13.09
C GLY A 237 -31.68 32.77 -13.82
N PRO A 238 -32.75 33.58 -13.70
CA PRO A 238 -32.86 34.73 -12.82
C PRO A 238 -33.04 34.31 -11.35
N VAL A 239 -32.71 35.22 -10.44
CA VAL A 239 -33.07 35.06 -9.03
C VAL A 239 -34.60 35.01 -8.93
N HIS A 240 -35.14 33.98 -8.28
CA HIS A 240 -36.58 33.78 -8.15
C HIS A 240 -36.95 33.17 -6.81
N LYS A 241 -38.15 33.50 -6.33
CA LYS A 241 -38.61 33.07 -5.01
C LYS A 241 -39.16 31.65 -5.05
N VAL A 242 -38.63 30.78 -4.19
CA VAL A 242 -39.06 29.39 -4.03
C VAL A 242 -39.46 29.14 -2.58
N CYS A 243 -40.58 28.44 -2.36
CA CYS A 243 -41.07 28.09 -1.03
C CYS A 243 -41.07 26.57 -0.85
N LEU A 244 -40.43 26.11 0.23
CA LEU A 244 -40.26 24.69 0.54
C LEU A 244 -40.99 24.32 1.83
N SER A 245 -41.58 23.13 1.84
CA SER A 245 -42.07 22.50 3.06
C SER A 245 -40.89 21.99 3.90
N PRO A 246 -41.07 21.75 5.23
CA PRO A 246 -40.02 21.14 6.04
C PRO A 246 -39.56 19.80 5.48
N PHE A 247 -38.26 19.54 5.50
CA PHE A 247 -37.67 18.30 4.99
C PHE A 247 -36.45 17.89 5.82
N LYS A 248 -35.87 16.73 5.50
CA LYS A 248 -34.61 16.27 6.09
C LYS A 248 -33.60 16.01 4.99
N ILE A 249 -32.35 16.41 5.22
CA ILE A 249 -31.23 16.17 4.32
C ILE A 249 -30.09 15.49 5.08
N GLU A 250 -29.30 14.66 4.41
CA GLU A 250 -28.13 14.07 5.06
C GLU A 250 -27.11 15.15 5.41
N LYS A 251 -26.49 14.99 6.58
CA LYS A 251 -25.50 15.94 7.10
C LYS A 251 -24.21 16.02 6.28
N HIS A 252 -23.92 14.94 5.56
CA HIS A 252 -22.71 14.74 4.79
C HIS A 252 -23.09 14.10 3.46
N GLU A 253 -22.19 14.19 2.48
CA GLU A 253 -22.24 13.35 1.29
C GLU A 253 -22.22 11.85 1.67
N VAL A 254 -22.81 11.02 0.80
CA VAL A 254 -22.83 9.56 1.02
C VAL A 254 -21.40 9.03 0.94
N THR A 255 -20.90 8.46 2.04
CA THR A 255 -19.56 7.86 2.05
C THR A 255 -19.52 6.51 1.34
N GLN A 256 -18.34 6.16 0.82
CA GLN A 256 -18.09 4.88 0.15
C GLN A 256 -18.46 3.68 1.03
N LYS A 257 -18.19 3.74 2.34
CA LYS A 257 -18.54 2.63 3.24
C LYS A 257 -20.04 2.36 3.29
N TYR A 258 -20.86 3.40 3.36
CA TYR A 258 -22.31 3.26 3.40
C TYR A 258 -22.86 2.85 2.04
N PHE A 259 -22.40 3.48 0.97
CA PHE A 259 -22.81 3.13 -0.38
C PHE A 259 -22.55 1.65 -0.68
N GLN A 260 -21.32 1.19 -0.44
CA GLN A 260 -20.92 -0.19 -0.67
C GLN A 260 -21.73 -1.17 0.20
N SER A 261 -22.02 -0.82 1.45
CA SER A 261 -22.81 -1.70 2.32
C SER A 261 -24.23 -1.99 1.79
N VAL A 262 -24.84 -1.03 1.09
CA VAL A 262 -26.20 -1.10 0.55
C VAL A 262 -26.21 -1.62 -0.89
N MET A 263 -25.25 -1.18 -1.70
CA MET A 263 -25.18 -1.45 -3.13
C MET A 263 -24.34 -2.68 -3.47
N LYS A 264 -23.50 -3.14 -2.53
CA LYS A 264 -22.54 -4.25 -2.68
C LYS A 264 -21.45 -4.00 -3.73
N THR A 265 -21.34 -2.76 -4.21
CA THR A 265 -20.33 -2.29 -5.16
C THR A 265 -19.82 -0.93 -4.71
N ASN A 266 -18.58 -0.61 -5.08
CA ASN A 266 -17.99 0.70 -4.88
C ASN A 266 -17.34 1.17 -6.20
N PRO A 267 -17.99 2.08 -6.95
CA PRO A 267 -17.47 2.55 -8.23
C PRO A 267 -16.38 3.62 -8.09
N SER A 268 -16.07 4.07 -6.87
CA SER A 268 -15.11 5.14 -6.64
C SER A 268 -13.72 4.82 -7.21
N ARG A 269 -13.18 5.79 -7.95
CA ARG A 269 -11.78 5.89 -8.34
C ARG A 269 -10.85 6.10 -7.12
N PHE A 270 -11.25 6.92 -6.15
CA PHE A 270 -10.43 7.25 -4.98
C PHE A 270 -10.90 6.49 -3.74
N VAL A 271 -10.45 5.24 -3.59
CA VAL A 271 -11.03 4.34 -2.58
C VAL A 271 -10.60 4.71 -1.16
N SER A 272 -11.56 4.95 -0.26
CA SER A 272 -11.38 4.99 1.20
C SER A 272 -12.76 5.04 1.89
N ALA A 273 -12.85 4.47 3.09
CA ALA A 273 -14.13 4.29 3.80
C ALA A 273 -14.89 5.59 4.08
N ASP A 274 -14.18 6.66 4.47
CA ASP A 274 -14.76 7.94 4.91
C ASP A 274 -14.76 9.03 3.82
N LEU A 275 -14.34 8.68 2.59
CA LEU A 275 -14.47 9.56 1.43
C LEU A 275 -15.90 9.50 0.87
N PRO A 276 -16.38 10.57 0.21
CA PRO A 276 -17.62 10.51 -0.55
C PRO A 276 -17.51 9.44 -1.65
N VAL A 277 -18.63 8.79 -1.93
CA VAL A 277 -18.73 7.92 -3.11
C VAL A 277 -18.81 8.78 -4.36
N GLU A 278 -18.03 8.43 -5.38
CA GLU A 278 -17.98 9.13 -6.66
C GLU A 278 -17.94 8.11 -7.81
N SER A 279 -17.96 8.60 -9.05
CA SER A 279 -18.16 7.76 -10.24
C SER A 279 -19.49 6.99 -10.21
N VAL A 280 -20.50 7.57 -9.55
CA VAL A 280 -21.87 7.04 -9.44
C VAL A 280 -22.77 7.77 -10.43
N THR A 281 -23.58 7.02 -11.18
CA THR A 281 -24.60 7.59 -12.05
C THR A 281 -25.81 8.10 -11.25
N TRP A 282 -26.58 9.04 -11.82
CA TRP A 282 -27.80 9.52 -11.16
C TRP A 282 -28.78 8.38 -10.84
N GLN A 283 -28.90 7.38 -11.72
CA GLN A 283 -29.76 6.21 -11.52
C GLN A 283 -29.30 5.37 -10.34
N GLU A 284 -27.99 5.17 -10.18
CA GLU A 284 -27.42 4.44 -9.04
C GLU A 284 -27.60 5.19 -7.72
N ALA A 285 -27.40 6.51 -7.72
CA ALA A 285 -27.66 7.35 -6.55
C ALA A 285 -29.13 7.29 -6.12
N ASN A 286 -30.07 7.41 -7.07
CA ASN A 286 -31.50 7.27 -6.80
C ASN A 286 -31.86 5.86 -6.29
N LYS A 287 -31.25 4.81 -6.88
CA LYS A 287 -31.44 3.42 -6.44
C LYS A 287 -30.92 3.20 -5.01
N TYR A 288 -29.78 3.79 -4.66
CA TYR A 288 -29.24 3.78 -3.29
C TYR A 288 -30.23 4.44 -2.32
N CYS A 289 -30.68 5.67 -2.62
CA CYS A 289 -31.65 6.39 -1.78
C CYS A 289 -32.92 5.56 -1.55
N LYS A 290 -33.50 4.99 -2.61
CA LYS A 290 -34.70 4.14 -2.52
C LYS A 290 -34.49 2.91 -1.62
N LYS A 291 -33.34 2.23 -1.73
CA LYS A 291 -33.02 1.06 -0.88
C LYS A 291 -32.97 1.40 0.61
N ILE A 292 -32.57 2.62 0.97
CA ILE A 292 -32.51 3.08 2.36
C ILE A 292 -33.76 3.86 2.81
N GLY A 293 -34.83 3.85 2.00
CA GLY A 293 -36.08 4.55 2.32
C GLY A 293 -35.97 6.08 2.27
N LYS A 294 -35.07 6.62 1.44
CA LYS A 294 -34.85 8.06 1.22
C LYS A 294 -35.05 8.40 -0.27
N ARG A 295 -34.82 9.67 -0.62
CA ARG A 295 -34.79 10.18 -2.00
C ARG A 295 -33.64 11.16 -2.18
N LEU A 296 -33.30 11.46 -3.43
CA LEU A 296 -32.47 12.61 -3.75
C LEU A 296 -33.21 13.92 -3.39
N PRO A 297 -32.48 14.98 -2.96
CA PRO A 297 -33.08 16.30 -2.82
C PRO A 297 -33.47 16.84 -4.19
N THR A 298 -34.48 17.69 -4.22
CA THR A 298 -34.67 18.60 -5.37
C THR A 298 -33.55 19.63 -5.38
N GLU A 299 -33.30 20.26 -6.53
CA GLU A 299 -32.31 21.35 -6.64
C GLU A 299 -32.59 22.47 -5.64
N ALA A 300 -33.85 22.90 -5.52
CA ALA A 300 -34.27 23.93 -4.57
C ALA A 300 -34.02 23.52 -3.11
N GLU A 301 -34.32 22.27 -2.74
CA GLU A 301 -34.00 21.76 -1.40
C GLU A 301 -32.50 21.73 -1.13
N TRP A 302 -31.70 21.38 -2.14
CA TRP A 302 -30.25 21.36 -2.02
C TRP A 302 -29.70 22.78 -1.84
N GLU A 303 -30.12 23.75 -2.65
CA GLU A 303 -29.66 25.14 -2.53
C GLU A 303 -30.13 25.79 -1.22
N PHE A 304 -31.39 25.59 -0.83
CA PHE A 304 -31.92 26.09 0.45
C PHE A 304 -31.10 25.56 1.63
N ALA A 305 -30.80 24.25 1.60
CA ALA A 305 -29.99 23.60 2.63
C ALA A 305 -28.53 24.10 2.60
N ALA A 306 -27.92 24.27 1.42
CA ALA A 306 -26.54 24.72 1.24
C ALA A 306 -26.33 26.15 1.76
N ARG A 307 -27.26 27.07 1.44
CA ARG A 307 -27.25 28.46 1.94
C ARG A 307 -27.33 28.53 3.46
N GLY A 308 -27.99 27.58 4.09
CA GLY A 308 -28.09 27.52 5.56
C GLY A 308 -28.67 28.78 6.20
N GLY A 309 -29.55 29.49 5.49
CA GLY A 309 -30.16 30.75 5.92
C GLY A 309 -29.38 32.02 5.57
N THR A 310 -28.23 31.94 4.89
CA THR A 310 -27.52 33.12 4.39
C THR A 310 -28.00 33.52 3.00
N THR A 311 -27.76 34.78 2.64
CA THR A 311 -28.06 35.36 1.31
C THR A 311 -26.80 35.77 0.55
N THR A 312 -25.63 35.43 1.07
CA THR A 312 -24.31 35.75 0.52
C THR A 312 -23.89 34.73 -0.54
N GLU A 313 -22.82 35.04 -1.28
CA GLU A 313 -22.27 34.15 -2.33
C GLU A 313 -21.95 32.73 -1.82
N TYR A 314 -21.29 32.64 -0.66
CA TYR A 314 -21.02 31.39 0.05
C TYR A 314 -21.81 31.36 1.35
N TYR A 315 -22.05 30.18 1.93
CA TYR A 315 -22.71 30.09 3.24
C TYR A 315 -21.91 30.80 4.36
N TRP A 316 -20.61 31.03 4.14
CA TRP A 316 -19.69 31.69 5.08
C TRP A 316 -19.43 33.17 4.78
N GLY A 317 -20.04 33.73 3.73
CA GLY A 317 -19.91 35.15 3.39
C GLY A 317 -19.70 35.42 1.90
N GLU A 318 -19.27 36.64 1.56
CA GLU A 318 -19.08 37.10 0.17
C GLU A 318 -17.73 36.69 -0.44
N LYS A 319 -16.72 36.42 0.40
CA LYS A 319 -15.35 36.18 -0.06
C LYS A 319 -15.02 34.69 -0.05
N PHE A 320 -14.31 34.26 -1.08
CA PHE A 320 -13.72 32.94 -1.15
C PHE A 320 -12.76 32.71 0.04
N ASP A 321 -12.84 31.52 0.63
CA ASP A 321 -12.00 31.08 1.74
C ASP A 321 -11.63 29.60 1.52
N SER A 322 -10.35 29.35 1.24
CA SER A 322 -9.85 28.01 0.95
C SER A 322 -9.90 27.03 2.13
N SER A 323 -10.14 27.54 3.34
CA SER A 323 -10.27 26.69 4.55
C SER A 323 -11.68 26.12 4.74
N ARG A 324 -12.63 26.45 3.85
CA ARG A 324 -14.06 26.15 4.01
C ARG A 324 -14.60 25.03 3.12
N GLY A 325 -13.80 24.52 2.19
CA GLY A 325 -14.22 23.44 1.29
C GLY A 325 -13.06 22.83 0.51
N ASN A 326 -13.35 21.72 -0.17
CA ASN A 326 -12.43 21.02 -1.06
C ASN A 326 -12.67 21.49 -2.50
N PHE A 327 -11.64 21.99 -3.18
CA PHE A 327 -11.75 22.54 -4.54
C PHE A 327 -10.48 22.26 -5.36
N CYS A 328 -10.48 22.65 -6.63
CA CYS A 328 -9.29 22.49 -7.48
C CYS A 328 -8.22 23.50 -7.06
N ASP A 329 -7.34 23.07 -6.15
CA ASP A 329 -6.26 23.85 -5.54
C ASP A 329 -4.93 23.72 -6.31
N VAL A 330 -3.81 24.23 -5.76
CA VAL A 330 -2.47 24.13 -6.37
C VAL A 330 -2.02 22.72 -6.75
N ASN A 331 -2.55 21.68 -6.09
CA ASN A 331 -2.20 20.29 -6.32
C ASN A 331 -3.09 19.62 -7.39
N CYS A 332 -4.11 20.32 -7.86
CA CYS A 332 -5.04 19.88 -8.89
C CYS A 332 -4.36 19.85 -10.27
N ASP A 333 -4.59 18.77 -11.02
CA ASP A 333 -4.00 18.57 -12.35
C ASP A 333 -4.77 19.32 -13.47
N MET A 334 -5.83 20.07 -13.14
CA MET A 334 -6.63 20.85 -14.09
C MET A 334 -6.11 22.28 -14.25
N ASN A 335 -6.40 22.89 -15.40
CA ASN A 335 -6.02 24.26 -15.74
C ASN A 335 -6.91 25.35 -15.08
N ILE A 336 -7.94 24.95 -14.34
CA ILE A 336 -8.88 25.84 -13.62
C ILE A 336 -8.52 26.00 -12.13
N ARG A 337 -7.29 25.64 -11.75
CA ARG A 337 -6.86 25.64 -10.34
C ARG A 337 -6.67 27.04 -9.77
N VAL A 338 -6.89 27.17 -8.47
CA VAL A 338 -6.54 28.38 -7.72
C VAL A 338 -5.06 28.31 -7.33
N GLU A 339 -4.23 29.19 -7.91
CA GLU A 339 -2.76 29.11 -7.84
C GLU A 339 -2.16 29.40 -6.45
N ASP A 340 -2.87 30.10 -5.57
CA ASP A 340 -2.36 30.53 -4.26
C ASP A 340 -3.12 29.91 -3.08
N ALA A 341 -3.84 28.81 -3.32
CA ALA A 341 -4.65 28.16 -2.30
C ALA A 341 -4.37 26.66 -2.22
N SER A 342 -4.34 26.12 -1.00
CA SER A 342 -4.36 24.67 -0.78
C SER A 342 -5.30 24.28 0.34
N ASP A 343 -6.13 23.28 0.08
CA ASP A 343 -7.06 22.69 1.04
C ASP A 343 -6.47 21.43 1.73
N GLY A 344 -5.27 21.00 1.30
CA GLY A 344 -4.56 19.82 1.81
C GLY A 344 -4.99 18.50 1.18
N TYR A 345 -5.87 18.50 0.17
CA TYR A 345 -6.40 17.31 -0.48
C TYR A 345 -6.33 17.41 -2.01
N LYS A 346 -5.43 16.64 -2.63
CA LYS A 346 -5.29 16.63 -4.09
C LYS A 346 -6.57 16.21 -4.87
N TYR A 347 -7.44 15.38 -4.27
CA TYR A 347 -8.63 14.84 -4.93
C TYR A 347 -9.87 15.03 -4.05
N THR A 348 -10.44 13.96 -3.50
CA THR A 348 -11.57 14.02 -2.55
C THR A 348 -11.07 14.12 -1.11
N ALA A 349 -11.75 14.92 -0.29
CA ALA A 349 -11.54 14.98 1.15
C ALA A 349 -12.51 14.06 1.92
N PRO A 350 -12.17 13.60 3.15
CA PRO A 350 -13.12 12.91 4.01
C PRO A 350 -14.33 13.79 4.30
N VAL A 351 -15.52 13.19 4.33
CA VAL A 351 -16.74 13.96 4.63
C VAL A 351 -16.66 14.56 6.04
N GLY A 352 -17.19 15.78 6.21
CA GLY A 352 -17.16 16.46 7.50
C GLY A 352 -15.80 17.08 7.88
N LYS A 353 -14.85 17.12 6.94
CA LYS A 353 -13.50 17.67 7.17
C LYS A 353 -13.49 19.19 7.35
N PHE A 354 -14.31 19.90 6.59
CA PHE A 354 -14.39 21.36 6.61
C PHE A 354 -15.49 21.83 7.58
N PRO A 355 -15.53 23.11 7.97
CA PRO A 355 -16.60 23.62 8.83
C PRO A 355 -17.98 23.42 8.20
N PRO A 356 -19.03 23.18 9.00
CA PRO A 356 -20.39 23.12 8.48
C PRO A 356 -20.97 24.51 8.25
N ASN A 357 -22.05 24.56 7.48
CA ASN A 357 -22.92 25.73 7.39
C ASN A 357 -23.76 25.94 8.67
N PRO A 358 -24.55 27.03 8.79
CA PRO A 358 -25.34 27.29 10.00
C PRO A 358 -26.38 26.22 10.35
N LEU A 359 -26.78 25.36 9.40
CA LEU A 359 -27.67 24.22 9.66
C LEU A 359 -26.92 22.97 10.13
N GLY A 360 -25.58 23.01 10.21
CA GLY A 360 -24.76 21.86 10.59
C GLY A 360 -24.51 20.88 9.45
N ILE A 361 -24.69 21.29 8.19
CA ILE A 361 -24.44 20.49 6.98
C ILE A 361 -23.02 20.75 6.50
N TYR A 362 -22.33 19.70 6.08
CA TYR A 362 -20.90 19.69 5.74
C TYR A 362 -20.64 19.50 4.26
#